data_AF-A0A1Z5SLT6-F1
#
_entry.id   AF-A0A1Z5SLT6-F1
#
_cell.length_a   1.000
_cell.length_b   1.000
_cell.length_c   1.000
_cell.angle_alpha   90.00
_cell.angle_beta   90.00
_cell.angle_gamma   90.00
#
_symmetry.space_group_name_H-M   'P 1'
#
loop_
_entity.id
_entity.type
_entity.pdbx_description
1 polymer ?
#
loop_
_entity_poly.entity_id
_entity_poly.type
_entity_poly.pdbx_seq_one_letter_code
_entity_poly.pdbx_strand_id
1 'polypeptide(L)'
;MTASERDDMEADDLMIPTTAPREPREETTFNDLAFTNEQRYLAAYWTWVHPQYAVVHKSTFDLDRTTPLLRASMLALGACMLQNGTDMENACTIHERCVKVLKCRSFGGTHTFRICDMQAIVLTEVYAIFKGQDFSERFTSPFLEPAIPSGVILMG
;
A
#
# COMPACT_ATOMS: atom_id res chain seq x y z
N MET A 1 11.61 -25.18 -5.30
CA MET A 1 10.66 -24.32 -4.57
C MET A 1 9.68 -23.75 -5.57
N THR A 2 8.42 -24.14 -5.43
CA THR A 2 7.31 -23.61 -6.22
C THR A 2 6.99 -22.17 -5.78
N ALA A 3 6.15 -21.48 -6.55
CA ALA A 3 5.72 -20.13 -6.19
C ALA A 3 4.87 -20.11 -4.90
N SER A 4 4.02 -21.13 -4.69
CA SER A 4 3.18 -21.26 -3.48
C SER A 4 3.99 -21.52 -2.22
N GLU A 5 4.91 -22.50 -2.26
CA GLU A 5 5.77 -22.85 -1.11
C GLU A 5 6.57 -21.64 -0.60
N ARG A 6 6.94 -20.74 -1.52
CA ARG A 6 7.64 -19.50 -1.20
C ARG A 6 6.70 -18.46 -0.59
N ASP A 7 5.52 -18.27 -1.17
CA ASP A 7 4.52 -17.35 -0.62
C ASP A 7 4.20 -17.76 0.84
N ASP A 8 4.07 -19.06 1.12
CA ASP A 8 3.86 -19.60 2.47
C ASP A 8 5.04 -19.28 3.42
N MET A 9 6.28 -19.43 2.95
CA MET A 9 7.48 -19.12 3.73
C MET A 9 7.61 -17.62 4.03
N GLU A 10 7.25 -16.77 3.08
CA GLU A 10 7.36 -15.31 3.21
C GLU A 10 6.21 -14.70 4.01
N ALA A 11 5.09 -15.42 4.18
CA ALA A 11 3.92 -14.93 4.89
C ALA A 11 4.24 -14.53 6.35
N ASP A 12 5.08 -15.31 7.03
CA ASP A 12 5.50 -15.03 8.42
C ASP A 12 6.38 -13.77 8.50
N ASP A 13 7.33 -13.62 7.58
CA ASP A 13 8.19 -12.44 7.45
C ASP A 13 7.39 -11.15 7.12
N LEU A 14 6.19 -11.29 6.55
CA LEU A 14 5.35 -10.19 6.05
C LEU A 14 4.10 -9.93 6.89
N MET A 15 4.05 -10.44 8.12
CA MET A 15 2.95 -10.17 9.04
C MET A 15 2.69 -8.68 9.21
N ILE A 16 1.41 -8.28 9.34
CA ILE A 16 1.02 -6.88 9.47
C ILE A 16 1.00 -6.48 10.95
N PRO A 17 1.64 -5.35 11.34
CA PRO A 17 1.56 -4.86 12.71
C PRO A 17 0.11 -4.62 13.16
N THR A 18 -0.23 -5.13 14.34
CA THR A 18 -1.55 -4.94 14.98
C THR A 18 -1.59 -3.74 15.93
N THR A 19 -0.49 -2.98 16.04
CA THR A 19 -0.40 -1.79 16.88
C THR A 19 -1.41 -0.74 16.41
N ALA A 20 -2.41 -0.46 17.25
CA ALA A 20 -3.41 0.58 16.97
C ALA A 20 -2.86 1.98 17.29
N PRO A 21 -3.32 3.03 16.59
CA PRO A 21 -2.97 4.42 16.91
C PRO A 21 -3.24 4.76 18.38
N ARG A 22 -2.27 5.40 19.04
CA ARG A 22 -2.36 5.74 20.48
C ARG A 22 -3.26 6.94 20.79
N GLU A 23 -3.59 7.78 19.80
CA GLU A 23 -4.41 8.98 19.99
C GLU A 23 -5.45 9.12 18.87
N PRO A 24 -6.72 9.43 19.19
CA PRO A 24 -7.71 9.78 18.19
C PRO A 24 -7.45 11.22 17.73
N ARG A 25 -6.96 11.39 16.51
CA ARG A 25 -7.06 12.67 15.81
C ARG A 25 -8.38 12.69 15.05
N GLU A 26 -9.15 13.76 15.23
CA GLU A 26 -10.29 14.09 14.36
C GLU A 26 -9.79 14.16 12.91
N GLU A 27 -10.56 13.62 11.96
CA GLU A 27 -10.31 13.66 10.50
C GLU A 27 -9.46 12.55 9.84
N THR A 28 -9.61 11.28 10.23
CA THR A 28 -9.44 10.22 9.21
C THR A 28 -10.68 9.36 9.15
N THR A 29 -11.36 9.37 8.00
CA THR A 29 -12.62 8.65 7.71
C THR A 29 -12.55 7.15 8.00
N PHE A 30 -11.34 6.60 8.17
CA PHE A 30 -11.07 5.19 8.44
C PHE A 30 -10.90 4.85 9.94
N ASN A 31 -10.83 5.84 10.84
CA ASN A 31 -10.66 5.61 12.28
C ASN A 31 -11.94 5.17 13.01
N ASP A 32 -13.12 5.62 12.55
CA ASP A 32 -14.37 5.53 13.34
C ASP A 32 -15.16 4.23 13.15
N LEU A 33 -14.68 3.32 12.32
CA LEU A 33 -15.29 2.02 12.06
C LEU A 33 -14.33 0.92 12.54
N ALA A 34 -14.85 -0.13 13.17
CA ALA A 34 -14.10 -1.24 13.79
C ALA A 34 -13.30 -2.09 12.78
N PHE A 35 -12.40 -1.46 12.04
CA PHE A 35 -11.57 -2.05 11.02
C PHE A 35 -10.22 -2.44 11.62
N THR A 36 -9.72 -3.61 11.25
CA THR A 36 -8.33 -4.00 11.50
C THR A 36 -7.37 -3.05 10.78
N ASN A 37 -6.11 -2.98 11.21
CA ASN A 37 -5.07 -2.21 10.52
C ASN A 37 -4.98 -2.59 9.03
N GLU A 38 -5.07 -3.89 8.71
CA GLU A 38 -5.09 -4.38 7.33
C GLU A 38 -6.23 -3.75 6.51
N GLN A 39 -7.45 -3.75 7.06
CA GLN A 39 -8.61 -3.17 6.37
C GLN A 39 -8.46 -1.67 6.18
N ARG A 40 -7.98 -0.95 7.20
CA ARG A 40 -7.75 0.50 7.14
C ARG A 40 -6.71 0.86 6.09
N TYR A 41 -5.57 0.17 6.11
CA TYR A 41 -4.48 0.44 5.18
C TYR A 41 -4.87 0.09 3.76
N LEU A 42 -5.59 -1.02 3.57
CA LEU A 42 -6.09 -1.39 2.25
C LEU A 42 -7.09 -0.36 1.72
N ALA A 43 -8.01 0.12 2.57
CA ALA A 43 -8.95 1.16 2.21
C ALA A 43 -8.24 2.47 1.83
N ALA A 44 -7.23 2.88 2.61
CA ALA A 44 -6.40 4.04 2.32
C ALA A 44 -5.62 3.89 1.00
N TYR A 45 -5.07 2.70 0.72
CA TYR A 45 -4.42 2.40 -0.56
C TYR A 45 -5.37 2.62 -1.73
N TRP A 46 -6.57 2.03 -1.67
CA TRP A 46 -7.56 2.18 -2.74
C TRP A 46 -8.05 3.61 -2.93
N THR A 47 -8.08 4.39 -1.85
CA THR A 47 -8.63 5.74 -1.86
C THR A 47 -7.61 6.76 -2.35
N TRP A 48 -6.34 6.67 -1.93
CA TRP A 48 -5.36 7.74 -2.15
C TRP A 48 -4.16 7.32 -3.03
N VAL A 49 -3.81 6.03 -3.05
CA VAL A 49 -2.63 5.55 -3.81
C VAL A 49 -3.06 5.07 -5.19
N HIS A 50 -4.08 4.22 -5.26
CA HIS A 50 -4.54 3.61 -6.51
C HIS A 50 -4.91 4.61 -7.61
N PRO A 51 -5.57 5.76 -7.33
CA PRO A 51 -5.87 6.76 -8.36
C PRO A 51 -4.61 7.36 -9.02
N GLN A 52 -3.49 7.42 -8.29
CA GLN A 52 -2.22 7.93 -8.79
C GLN A 52 -1.37 6.84 -9.44
N TYR A 53 -1.40 5.63 -8.85
CA TYR A 53 -0.59 4.48 -9.26
C TYR A 53 -1.49 3.25 -9.39
N ALA A 54 -2.20 3.15 -10.51
CA ALA A 54 -3.11 2.04 -10.82
C ALA A 54 -2.39 0.73 -11.20
N VAL A 55 -1.39 0.34 -10.40
CA VAL A 55 -0.55 -0.86 -10.60
C VAL A 55 -1.36 -2.13 -10.39
N VAL A 56 -2.29 -2.13 -9.42
CA VAL A 56 -3.20 -3.24 -9.13
C VAL A 56 -4.58 -2.90 -9.66
N HIS A 57 -5.15 -3.79 -10.48
CA HIS A 57 -6.48 -3.60 -11.03
C HIS A 57 -7.56 -4.00 -10.02
N LYS A 58 -8.35 -3.00 -9.58
CA LYS A 58 -9.28 -3.13 -8.43
C LYS A 58 -10.33 -4.22 -8.62
N SER A 59 -10.92 -4.38 -9.81
CA SER A 59 -12.02 -5.33 -10.00
C SER A 59 -11.57 -6.80 -10.02
N THR A 60 -10.27 -7.04 -10.20
CA THR A 60 -9.67 -8.38 -10.22
C THR A 60 -8.87 -8.67 -8.95
N PHE A 61 -8.78 -7.69 -8.03
CA PHE A 61 -8.06 -7.86 -6.79
C PHE A 61 -8.90 -8.70 -5.81
N ASP A 62 -8.26 -9.71 -5.25
CA ASP A 62 -8.81 -10.58 -4.23
C ASP A 62 -7.79 -10.65 -3.08
N LEU A 63 -8.21 -10.19 -1.89
CA LEU A 63 -7.35 -10.11 -0.73
C LEU A 63 -6.92 -11.50 -0.22
N ASP A 64 -7.78 -12.51 -0.36
CA ASP A 64 -7.51 -13.86 0.12
C ASP A 64 -6.60 -14.64 -0.82
N ARG A 65 -6.48 -14.18 -2.08
CA ARG A 65 -5.70 -14.84 -3.14
C ARG A 65 -4.47 -14.06 -3.57
N THR A 66 -4.30 -12.83 -3.10
CA THR A 66 -3.11 -12.03 -3.41
C THR A 66 -1.87 -12.61 -2.71
N THR A 67 -0.71 -12.45 -3.32
CA THR A 67 0.54 -12.89 -2.69
C THR A 67 0.82 -12.05 -1.43
N PRO A 68 1.46 -12.62 -0.40
CA PRO A 68 1.77 -11.89 0.83
C PRO A 68 2.61 -10.64 0.57
N LEU A 69 3.55 -10.71 -0.39
CA LEU A 69 4.43 -9.59 -0.74
C LEU A 69 3.66 -8.45 -1.42
N LEU A 70 2.74 -8.76 -2.35
CA LEU A 70 1.91 -7.73 -2.98
C LEU A 70 0.99 -7.07 -1.94
N ARG A 71 0.36 -7.88 -1.10
CA ARG A 71 -0.49 -7.41 0.00
C ARG A 71 0.29 -6.46 0.92
N ALA A 72 1.43 -6.88 1.44
CA ALA A 72 2.26 -6.07 2.32
C ALA A 72 2.70 -4.75 1.66
N SER A 73 3.06 -4.78 0.37
CA SER A 73 3.44 -3.57 -0.37
C SER A 73 2.28 -2.56 -0.48
N MET A 74 1.07 -3.04 -0.76
CA MET A 74 -0.14 -2.20 -0.79
C MET A 74 -0.44 -1.61 0.59
N LEU A 75 -0.34 -2.41 1.64
CA LEU A 75 -0.63 -1.99 3.00
C LEU A 75 0.40 -0.98 3.53
N ALA A 76 1.69 -1.14 3.20
CA ALA A 76 2.72 -0.16 3.57
C ALA A 76 2.39 1.22 2.98
N LEU A 77 2.03 1.29 1.70
CA LEU A 77 1.62 2.53 1.04
C LEU A 77 0.35 3.11 1.65
N GLY A 78 -0.65 2.26 1.92
CA GLY A 78 -1.90 2.67 2.55
C GLY A 78 -1.74 3.19 3.98
N ALA A 79 -0.89 2.56 4.79
CA ALA A 79 -0.56 3.02 6.13
C ALA A 79 0.16 4.37 6.10
N CYS A 80 1.10 4.54 5.17
CA CYS A 80 1.86 5.78 4.98
C CYS A 80 0.96 6.98 4.65
N MET A 81 -0.13 6.70 3.94
CA MET A 81 -1.14 7.66 3.55
C MET A 81 -1.96 8.22 4.74
N LEU A 82 -2.11 7.47 5.84
CA LEU A 82 -2.89 7.88 7.02
C LEU A 82 -2.22 8.93 7.91
N GLN A 83 -0.93 9.22 7.68
CA GLN A 83 -0.18 10.36 8.27
C GLN A 83 -0.25 10.52 9.80
N ASN A 84 -0.58 9.46 10.55
CA ASN A 84 -0.40 9.44 12.00
C ASN A 84 0.86 8.66 12.38
N GLY A 85 1.48 9.02 13.50
CA GLY A 85 2.80 8.50 13.87
C GLY A 85 2.87 6.98 13.94
N THR A 86 1.85 6.33 14.51
CA THR A 86 1.79 4.86 14.62
C THR A 86 1.63 4.20 13.25
N ASP A 87 0.73 4.69 12.40
CA ASP A 87 0.51 4.12 11.07
C ASP A 87 1.74 4.34 10.17
N MET A 88 2.46 5.46 10.31
CA MET A 88 3.73 5.69 9.62
C MET A 88 4.85 4.75 10.09
N GLU A 89 4.95 4.48 11.39
CA GLU A 89 5.89 3.49 11.95
C GLU A 89 5.58 2.08 11.45
N ASN A 90 4.30 1.71 11.45
CA ASN A 90 3.81 0.45 10.88
C ASN A 90 4.13 0.38 9.39
N ALA A 91 3.91 1.46 8.63
CA ALA A 91 4.23 1.55 7.21
C ALA A 91 5.73 1.29 6.95
N CYS A 92 6.61 1.92 7.73
CA CYS A 92 8.05 1.73 7.63
C CYS A 92 8.44 0.28 7.91
N THR A 93 7.89 -0.30 8.98
CA THR A 93 8.13 -1.70 9.37
C THR A 93 7.69 -2.67 8.27
N ILE A 94 6.50 -2.50 7.69
CA ILE A 94 5.99 -3.35 6.61
C ILE A 94 6.88 -3.22 5.37
N HIS A 95 7.28 -1.99 5.02
CA HIS A 95 8.17 -1.75 3.87
C HIS A 95 9.54 -2.42 4.05
N GLU A 96 10.16 -2.30 5.21
CA GLU A 96 11.44 -2.94 5.52
C GLU A 96 11.38 -4.47 5.36
N ARG A 97 10.26 -5.08 5.78
CA ARG A 97 9.98 -6.51 5.56
C ARG A 97 9.89 -6.86 4.07
N CYS A 98 9.18 -6.05 3.27
CA CYS A 98 9.11 -6.23 1.81
C CYS A 98 10.50 -6.16 1.17
N VAL A 99 11.33 -5.18 1.56
CA VAL A 99 12.70 -5.02 1.06
C VAL A 99 13.57 -6.22 1.46
N LYS A 100 13.45 -6.73 2.69
CA LYS A 100 14.16 -7.93 3.15
C LYS A 100 13.81 -9.13 2.26
N VAL A 101 12.53 -9.39 2.04
CA VAL A 101 12.06 -10.50 1.16
C VAL A 101 12.60 -10.36 -0.26
N LEU A 102 12.52 -9.17 -0.85
CA LEU A 102 13.05 -8.91 -2.20
C LEU A 102 14.57 -9.13 -2.29
N LYS A 103 15.32 -8.70 -1.27
CA LYS A 103 16.77 -8.95 -1.18
C LYS A 103 17.06 -10.45 -1.09
N CYS A 104 16.33 -11.19 -0.27
CA CYS A 104 16.46 -12.65 -0.17
C CYS A 104 16.18 -13.34 -1.51
N ARG A 105 15.12 -12.92 -2.23
CA ARG A 105 14.81 -13.42 -3.59
C ARG A 105 15.93 -13.12 -4.58
N SER A 106 16.52 -11.92 -4.51
CA SER A 106 17.64 -11.53 -5.38
C SER A 106 18.88 -12.36 -5.10
N PHE A 107 19.26 -12.54 -3.83
CA PHE A 107 20.44 -13.32 -3.45
C PHE A 107 20.28 -14.81 -3.79
N GLY A 108 19.10 -15.37 -3.55
CA GLY A 108 18.79 -16.77 -3.85
C GLY A 108 18.56 -17.05 -5.34
N GLY A 109 18.54 -16.04 -6.21
CA GLY A 109 18.18 -16.19 -7.63
C GLY A 109 16.77 -16.74 -7.82
N THR A 110 15.88 -16.53 -6.85
CA THR A 110 14.56 -17.16 -6.82
C THR A 110 13.44 -16.22 -7.28
N HIS A 111 13.79 -15.11 -7.94
CA HIS A 111 12.83 -14.14 -8.45
C HIS A 111 11.85 -14.82 -9.42
N THR A 112 10.58 -14.39 -9.40
CA THR A 112 9.59 -14.87 -10.36
C THR A 112 9.05 -13.70 -11.17
N PHE A 113 8.64 -13.99 -12.41
CA PHE A 113 8.04 -13.01 -13.32
C PHE A 113 6.51 -13.02 -13.25
N ARG A 114 5.93 -13.50 -12.14
CA ARG A 114 4.48 -13.37 -11.90
C ARG A 114 4.10 -11.89 -11.87
N ILE A 115 2.95 -11.57 -12.44
CA ILE A 115 2.43 -10.18 -12.46
C ILE A 115 2.37 -9.63 -11.02
N CYS A 116 1.91 -10.41 -10.05
CA CYS A 116 1.84 -9.98 -8.65
C CYS A 116 3.20 -9.64 -8.05
N ASP A 117 4.25 -10.36 -8.43
CA ASP A 117 5.61 -10.08 -7.94
C ASP A 117 6.15 -8.78 -8.56
N MET A 118 5.91 -8.56 -9.85
CA MET A 118 6.24 -7.28 -10.51
C MET A 118 5.48 -6.11 -9.89
N GLN A 119 4.17 -6.26 -9.67
CA GLN A 119 3.33 -5.26 -9.01
C GLN A 119 3.86 -4.94 -7.61
N ALA A 120 4.26 -5.95 -6.83
CA ALA A 120 4.80 -5.76 -5.50
C ALA A 120 6.13 -4.99 -5.50
N ILE A 121 7.02 -5.30 -6.44
CA ILE A 121 8.29 -4.57 -6.61
C ILE A 121 8.02 -3.10 -6.91
N VAL A 122 7.17 -2.81 -7.91
CA VAL A 122 6.82 -1.43 -8.28
C VAL A 122 6.24 -0.68 -7.08
N LEU A 123 5.29 -1.26 -6.36
CA LEU A 123 4.70 -0.63 -5.18
C LEU A 123 5.71 -0.43 -4.04
N THR A 124 6.63 -1.37 -3.85
CA THR A 124 7.71 -1.25 -2.86
C THR A 124 8.64 -0.07 -3.20
N GLU A 125 8.96 0.13 -4.48
CA GLU A 125 9.77 1.28 -4.93
C GLU A 125 9.01 2.61 -4.84
N VAL A 126 7.70 2.62 -5.16
CA VAL A 126 6.85 3.80 -4.97
C VAL A 126 6.83 4.26 -3.51
N TYR A 127 6.86 3.31 -2.57
CA TYR A 127 6.98 3.65 -1.15
C TYR A 127 8.29 4.39 -0.84
N ALA A 128 9.42 3.93 -1.40
CA ALA A 128 10.72 4.56 -1.17
C ALA A 128 10.74 6.02 -1.67
N ILE A 129 10.07 6.28 -2.79
CA ILE A 129 9.87 7.65 -3.31
C ILE A 129 9.07 8.49 -2.30
N PHE A 130 7.98 7.94 -1.77
CA PHE A 130 7.14 8.61 -0.79
C PHE A 130 7.83 8.85 0.55
N LYS A 131 8.69 7.95 1.02
CA LYS A 131 9.50 8.15 2.25
C LYS A 131 10.59 9.20 2.06
N GLY A 132 11.15 9.29 0.86
CA GLY A 132 12.22 10.25 0.53
C GLY A 132 11.72 11.67 0.26
N GLN A 133 10.43 11.84 -0.01
CA GLN A 133 9.78 13.14 -0.19
C GLN A 133 9.05 13.52 1.09
N ASP A 134 9.40 14.67 1.67
CA ASP A 134 8.62 15.24 2.75
C ASP A 134 7.18 15.45 2.24
N PHE A 135 6.19 14.83 2.89
CA PHE A 135 4.80 14.79 2.40
C PHE A 135 4.20 16.19 2.23
N SER A 136 4.81 17.19 2.87
CA SER A 136 4.45 18.60 2.79
C SER A 136 4.81 19.27 1.45
N GLU A 137 5.66 18.67 0.61
CA GLU A 137 6.07 19.23 -0.70
C GLU A 137 5.39 18.53 -1.88
N ARG A 138 4.20 17.98 -1.66
CA ARG A 138 3.56 17.11 -2.65
C ARG A 138 2.79 17.86 -3.73
N PHE A 139 3.31 17.67 -4.94
CA PHE A 139 2.65 17.68 -6.24
C PHE A 139 2.08 19.02 -6.72
N THR A 140 2.37 19.36 -7.98
CA THR A 140 1.75 20.49 -8.65
C THR A 140 0.23 20.28 -8.72
N SER A 141 -0.52 21.38 -8.73
CA SER A 141 -1.99 21.37 -8.76
C SER A 141 -2.67 20.38 -9.72
N PRO A 142 -2.12 20.01 -10.90
CA PRO A 142 -2.77 19.05 -11.81
C PRO A 142 -2.92 17.63 -11.27
N PHE A 143 -2.12 17.23 -10.27
CA PHE A 143 -2.16 15.88 -9.68
C PHE A 143 -3.09 15.76 -8.46
N LEU A 144 -3.50 16.90 -7.90
CA LEU A 144 -4.37 16.98 -6.73
C LEU A 144 -5.82 17.30 -7.09
N GLU A 145 -6.08 17.68 -8.34
CA GLU A 145 -7.42 17.94 -8.80
C GLU A 145 -8.16 16.59 -8.94
N PRO A 146 -9.18 16.29 -8.10
CA PRO A 146 -10.10 15.23 -8.45
C PRO A 146 -10.66 15.63 -9.82
N ALA A 147 -10.66 14.69 -10.77
CA ALA A 147 -11.33 14.87 -12.05
C ALA A 147 -12.84 15.02 -11.80
N ILE A 148 -13.24 16.21 -11.33
CA ILE A 148 -14.62 16.68 -11.41
C ILE A 148 -14.80 16.91 -12.90
N PRO A 149 -15.66 16.16 -13.59
CA PRO A 149 -15.97 16.47 -14.98
C PRO A 149 -16.57 17.88 -15.00
N SER A 150 -15.78 18.84 -15.48
CA SER A 150 -16.23 20.18 -15.85
C SER A 150 -17.25 20.03 -16.96
N GLY A 151 -18.52 19.85 -16.61
CA GLY A 151 -19.52 19.54 -17.61
C GLY A 151 -20.91 19.17 -17.11
N VAL A 152 -21.42 19.77 -16.02
CA VAL A 152 -22.87 19.95 -15.86
C VAL A 152 -23.13 21.33 -15.26
N ILE A 153 -22.94 22.37 -16.08
CA ILE A 153 -23.60 23.65 -15.86
C ILE A 153 -25.03 23.47 -16.38
N LEU A 154 -26.01 23.65 -15.49
CA LEU A 154 -27.42 23.83 -15.82
C LEU A 154 -27.58 24.85 -16.95
N MET A 155 -28.23 24.45 -18.04
CA MET A 155 -29.03 25.33 -18.90
C MET A 155 -30.04 24.46 -19.65
N GLY A 156 -31.33 24.65 -19.38
CA GLY A 156 -32.46 23.99 -20.05
C GLY A 156 -33.56 23.57 -19.09
#